data_AF-A0A9D4YUZ7-F1
#
_entry.id   AF-A0A9D4YUZ7-F1
#
_cell.length_a   1.000
_cell.length_b   1.000
_cell.length_c   1.000
_cell.angle_alpha   90.00
_cell.angle_beta   90.00
_cell.angle_gamma   90.00
#
_symmetry.space_group_name_H-M   'P 1'
#
loop_
_entity.id
_entity.type
_entity.pdbx_description
1 polymer ?
#
loop_
_entity_poly.entity_id
_entity_poly.type
_entity_poly.pdbx_seq_one_letter_code
_entity_poly.pdbx_strand_id
1 'polypeptide(L)'
;MAASLCTSFGSMNLSSRQMSFKATVGGQQLMAVRPQRVVAAAAFVVEAKQNSLRRQRTAETARVNNKSRKSEVATRMKKVFAALDGFKAAPPAAEADLAPVQTLINQAYQVIDKAVSNGVLHRNTAARRKARLAAARRNVLIAAGLYTPAPASA
;
A
#
# COMPACT_ATOMS: atom_id res chain seq x y z
N MET A 1 38.70 7.87 27.40
CA MET A 1 39.97 8.31 26.76
C MET A 1 39.65 8.80 25.38
N ALA A 2 40.05 10.03 25.10
CA ALA A 2 39.53 10.87 24.03
C ALA A 2 40.14 10.61 22.65
N ALA A 3 39.30 10.88 21.64
CA ALA A 3 39.49 11.23 20.24
C ALA A 3 40.90 11.35 19.64
N SER A 4 41.03 10.87 18.39
CA SER A 4 41.89 11.48 17.37
C SER A 4 41.20 11.39 15.99
N LEU A 5 40.41 12.42 15.68
CA LEU A 5 39.98 12.78 14.33
C LEU A 5 41.17 13.45 13.63
N CYS A 6 41.65 12.89 12.53
CA CYS A 6 42.65 13.53 11.69
C CYS A 6 41.94 14.51 10.74
N THR A 7 42.07 15.80 11.01
CA THR A 7 41.65 16.93 10.18
C THR A 7 42.81 17.34 9.28
N SER A 8 42.66 17.19 7.95
CA SER A 8 43.56 17.83 6.98
C SER A 8 43.02 19.24 6.67
N PHE A 9 43.54 20.26 7.34
CA PHE A 9 43.37 21.65 6.90
C PHE A 9 44.41 21.96 5.83
N GLY A 10 43.96 22.01 4.57
CA GLY A 10 44.69 22.62 3.47
C GLY A 10 44.76 24.14 3.67
N SER A 11 45.96 24.68 3.45
CA SER A 11 46.35 26.06 3.68
C SER A 11 45.47 27.09 2.95
N MET A 12 44.84 27.98 3.71
CA MET A 12 44.32 29.24 3.18
C MET A 12 45.47 30.25 3.08
N ASN A 13 45.77 30.71 1.87
CA ASN A 13 46.74 31.77 1.64
C ASN A 13 45.98 33.11 1.60
N LEU A 14 46.00 33.88 2.68
CA LEU A 14 45.45 35.24 2.73
C LEU A 14 46.47 36.21 2.12
N SER A 15 46.19 36.69 0.91
CA SER A 15 46.93 37.80 0.32
C SER A 15 46.55 39.11 1.03
N SER A 16 47.53 39.72 1.69
CA SER A 16 47.43 41.00 2.38
C SER A 16 47.32 42.16 1.38
N ARG A 17 46.09 42.59 1.06
CA ARG A 17 45.87 43.83 0.32
C ARG A 17 45.90 45.00 1.29
N GLN A 18 47.02 45.72 1.34
CA GLN A 18 47.16 46.99 2.05
C GLN A 18 46.14 48.00 1.49
N MET A 19 45.22 48.47 2.33
CA MET A 19 44.34 49.59 2.00
C MET A 19 45.01 50.87 2.50
N SER A 20 45.49 51.70 1.57
CA SER A 20 45.98 53.04 1.86
C SER A 20 44.81 54.01 1.97
N PHE A 21 44.75 54.72 3.10
CA PHE A 21 43.88 55.86 3.33
C PHE A 21 44.50 57.14 2.73
N LYS A 22 44.04 57.60 1.56
CA LYS A 22 43.83 59.03 1.23
C LYS A 22 43.45 59.23 -0.24
N ALA A 23 42.63 60.27 -0.45
CA ALA A 23 42.07 60.78 -1.71
C ALA A 23 40.94 59.89 -2.28
N THR A 24 39.74 60.38 -2.61
CA THR A 24 39.37 61.73 -3.04
C THR A 24 37.87 61.88 -2.86
N VAL A 25 37.46 63.03 -2.32
CA VAL A 25 36.09 63.53 -2.37
C VAL A 25 35.73 63.74 -3.85
N GLY A 26 34.73 63.02 -4.33
CA GLY A 26 34.13 63.21 -5.64
C GLY A 26 32.75 62.57 -5.59
N GLY A 27 31.70 63.40 -5.50
CA GLY A 27 30.33 62.94 -5.36
C GLY A 27 29.96 61.97 -6.49
N GLN A 28 29.57 60.76 -6.12
CA GLN A 28 28.98 59.83 -7.07
C GLN A 28 27.58 60.34 -7.39
N GLN A 29 27.37 60.82 -8.62
CA GLN A 29 26.04 61.04 -9.17
C GLN A 29 25.32 59.69 -9.18
N LEU A 30 24.31 59.53 -8.32
CA LEU A 30 23.42 58.38 -8.34
C LEU A 30 22.59 58.43 -9.63
N MET A 31 23.08 57.78 -10.68
CA MET A 31 22.27 57.48 -11.86
C MET A 31 21.19 56.49 -11.42
N ALA A 32 19.94 56.95 -11.35
CA ALA A 32 18.79 56.09 -11.14
C ALA A 32 18.63 55.18 -12.37
N VAL A 33 19.27 54.01 -12.34
CA VAL A 33 19.00 52.95 -13.33
C VAL A 33 17.56 52.53 -13.12
N ARG A 34 16.67 52.91 -14.04
CA ARG A 34 15.31 52.37 -14.09
C ARG A 34 15.43 50.85 -14.07
N PRO A 35 14.84 50.13 -13.09
CA PRO A 35 14.84 48.69 -13.18
C PRO A 35 14.09 48.34 -14.46
N GLN A 36 14.76 47.67 -15.40
CA GLN A 36 14.07 47.07 -16.53
C GLN A 36 13.00 46.18 -15.90
N ARG A 37 11.73 46.52 -16.10
CA ARG A 37 10.61 45.65 -15.73
C ARG A 37 10.80 44.40 -16.57
N VAL A 38 11.45 43.38 -16.00
CA VAL A 38 11.47 42.05 -16.56
C VAL A 38 10.02 41.60 -16.47
N VAL A 39 9.28 41.77 -17.56
CA VAL A 39 7.97 41.13 -17.71
C VAL A 39 8.32 39.66 -17.66
N ALA A 40 8.09 39.02 -16.52
CA ALA A 40 8.27 37.59 -16.37
C ALA A 40 7.29 36.97 -17.37
N ALA A 41 7.79 36.65 -18.56
CA ALA A 41 7.09 35.76 -19.47
C ALA A 41 6.91 34.49 -18.66
N ALA A 42 5.69 34.25 -18.21
CA ALA A 42 5.32 33.03 -17.52
C ALA A 42 5.53 31.91 -18.53
N ALA A 43 6.75 31.37 -18.58
CA ALA A 43 7.04 30.18 -19.34
C ALA A 43 6.18 29.08 -18.73
N PHE A 44 5.24 28.55 -19.49
CA PHE A 44 4.51 27.35 -19.14
C PHE A 44 5.53 26.22 -19.02
N VAL A 45 6.01 25.97 -17.80
CA VAL A 45 6.96 24.89 -17.53
C VAL A 45 6.18 23.60 -17.71
N VAL A 46 6.29 23.00 -18.89
CA VAL A 46 5.89 21.61 -19.10
C VAL A 46 6.92 20.76 -18.39
N GLU A 47 6.68 20.47 -17.11
CA GLU A 47 7.46 19.46 -16.39
C GLU A 47 7.36 18.16 -17.20
N ALA A 48 8.47 17.77 -17.84
CA ALA A 48 8.55 16.55 -18.61
C ALA A 48 8.01 15.41 -17.73
N LYS A 49 6.87 14.86 -18.16
CA LYS A 49 6.07 13.84 -17.47
C LYS A 49 6.95 12.84 -16.74
N GLN A 50 7.23 13.10 -15.46
CA GLN A 50 8.14 12.28 -14.67
C GLN A 50 7.47 10.92 -14.49
N ASN A 51 7.92 9.94 -15.28
CA ASN A 51 7.37 8.59 -15.29
C ASN A 51 7.32 8.01 -13.87
N SER A 52 8.32 8.34 -13.04
CA SER A 52 8.48 7.94 -11.64
C SER A 52 7.34 8.43 -10.76
N LEU A 53 7.03 9.74 -10.76
CA LEU A 53 5.93 10.31 -9.97
C LEU A 53 4.57 9.71 -10.37
N ARG A 54 4.36 9.48 -11.68
CA ARG A 54 3.14 8.81 -12.15
C ARG A 54 3.06 7.37 -11.63
N ARG A 55 4.16 6.62 -11.65
CA ARG A 55 4.22 5.24 -11.12
C ARG A 55 3.97 5.21 -9.62
N GLN A 56 4.53 6.16 -8.86
CA GLN A 56 4.28 6.31 -7.43
C GLN A 56 2.78 6.51 -7.14
N ARG A 57 2.14 7.50 -7.78
CA ARG A 57 0.69 7.75 -7.64
C ARG A 57 -0.16 6.51 -7.99
N THR A 58 0.16 5.86 -9.11
CA THR A 58 -0.55 4.64 -9.55
C THR A 58 -0.39 3.50 -8.54
N ALA A 59 0.82 3.31 -8.01
CA ALA A 59 1.12 2.29 -7.01
C ALA A 59 0.39 2.56 -5.69
N GLU A 60 0.32 3.81 -5.25
CA GLU A 60 -0.41 4.21 -4.05
C GLU A 60 -1.91 3.90 -4.17
N THR A 61 -2.54 4.29 -5.27
CA THR A 61 -3.96 3.98 -5.52
C THR A 61 -4.21 2.48 -5.59
N ALA A 62 -3.37 1.74 -6.32
CA ALA A 62 -3.48 0.29 -6.42
C ALA A 62 -3.27 -0.38 -5.05
N ARG A 63 -2.33 0.11 -4.23
CA ARG A 63 -2.06 -0.39 -2.88
C ARG A 63 -3.27 -0.24 -1.97
N VAL A 64 -3.92 0.93 -1.97
CA VAL A 64 -5.13 1.19 -1.15
C VAL A 64 -6.27 0.26 -1.56
N ASN A 65 -6.54 0.15 -2.86
CA ASN A 65 -7.61 -0.72 -3.39
C ASN A 65 -7.33 -2.21 -3.12
N ASN A 66 -6.10 -2.65 -3.34
CA ASN A 66 -5.69 -4.03 -3.09
C ASN A 66 -5.71 -4.37 -1.60
N LYS A 67 -5.34 -3.42 -0.73
CA LYS A 67 -5.44 -3.57 0.73
C LYS A 67 -6.90 -3.79 1.11
N SER A 68 -7.80 -2.91 0.66
CA SER A 68 -9.25 -2.98 0.94
C SER A 68 -9.86 -4.32 0.50
N ARG A 69 -9.62 -4.73 -0.74
CA ARG A 69 -10.13 -6.00 -1.29
C ARG A 69 -9.57 -7.22 -0.56
N LYS A 70 -8.27 -7.22 -0.23
CA LYS A 70 -7.65 -8.30 0.56
C LYS A 70 -8.22 -8.38 1.98
N SER A 71 -8.42 -7.24 2.63
CA SER A 71 -9.06 -7.20 3.95
C SER A 71 -10.52 -7.63 3.91
N GLU A 72 -11.27 -7.28 2.87
CA GLU A 72 -12.66 -7.70 2.73
C GLU A 72 -12.75 -9.23 2.66
N VAL A 73 -11.94 -9.87 1.81
CA VAL A 73 -11.89 -11.34 1.72
C VAL A 73 -11.54 -11.95 3.08
N ALA A 74 -10.53 -11.42 3.77
CA ALA A 74 -10.12 -11.92 5.09
C ALA A 74 -11.26 -11.81 6.12
N THR A 75 -11.97 -10.68 6.15
CA THR A 75 -13.09 -10.44 7.07
C THR A 75 -14.26 -11.37 6.79
N ARG A 76 -14.66 -11.54 5.51
CA ARG A 76 -15.77 -12.46 5.16
C ARG A 76 -15.42 -13.91 5.52
N MET A 77 -14.19 -14.33 5.25
CA MET A 77 -13.73 -15.67 5.65
C MET A 77 -13.73 -15.82 7.18
N LYS A 78 -13.27 -14.81 7.93
CA LYS A 78 -13.28 -14.84 9.40
C LYS A 78 -14.70 -14.98 9.95
N LYS A 79 -15.69 -14.29 9.37
CA LYS A 79 -17.10 -14.42 9.74
C LYS A 79 -17.63 -15.85 9.54
N VAL A 80 -17.27 -16.50 8.43
CA VAL A 80 -17.64 -17.91 8.19
C VAL A 80 -17.02 -18.82 9.24
N PHE A 81 -15.72 -18.66 9.55
CA PHE A 81 -15.08 -19.49 10.58
C PHE A 81 -15.67 -19.25 11.97
N ALA A 82 -15.94 -18.01 12.34
CA ALA A 82 -16.59 -17.70 13.62
C ALA A 82 -17.97 -18.36 13.73
N ALA A 83 -18.76 -18.36 12.64
CA ALA A 83 -20.04 -19.05 12.61
C ALA A 83 -19.87 -20.57 12.75
N LEU A 84 -18.93 -21.17 12.01
CA LEU A 84 -18.64 -22.62 12.07
C LEU A 84 -18.09 -23.06 13.44
N ASP A 85 -17.28 -22.23 14.11
CA ASP A 85 -16.74 -22.54 15.42
C ASP A 85 -17.84 -22.58 16.49
N GLY A 86 -18.91 -21.80 16.35
CA GLY A 86 -20.10 -21.89 17.21
C GLY A 86 -20.80 -23.26 17.13
N PHE A 87 -20.88 -23.84 15.93
CA PHE A 87 -21.47 -25.17 15.70
C PHE A 87 -20.57 -26.34 16.14
N LYS A 88 -19.30 -26.10 16.46
CA LYS A 88 -18.43 -27.15 17.03
C LYS A 88 -18.77 -27.45 18.49
N ALA A 89 -19.26 -26.45 19.23
CA ALA A 89 -19.62 -26.61 20.64
C ALA A 89 -21.02 -27.23 20.81
N ALA A 90 -21.95 -26.92 19.92
CA ALA A 90 -23.27 -27.53 19.84
C ALA A 90 -23.48 -28.09 18.42
N PRO A 91 -23.40 -29.42 18.24
CA PRO A 91 -23.54 -30.01 16.91
C PRO A 91 -24.93 -29.69 16.34
N PRO A 92 -25.01 -29.28 15.06
CA PRO A 92 -26.28 -29.00 14.40
C PRO A 92 -27.10 -30.29 14.30
N ALA A 93 -28.37 -30.22 14.68
CA ALA A 93 -29.29 -31.36 14.65
C ALA A 93 -29.86 -31.60 13.24
N ALA A 94 -29.91 -30.57 12.39
CA ALA A 94 -30.39 -30.66 11.02
C ALA A 94 -29.54 -29.83 10.05
N GLU A 95 -29.54 -30.23 8.77
CA GLU A 95 -28.94 -29.47 7.66
C GLU A 95 -29.50 -28.04 7.56
N ALA A 96 -30.75 -27.83 8.00
CA ALA A 96 -31.42 -26.54 7.96
C ALA A 96 -30.73 -25.46 8.81
N ASP A 97 -30.08 -25.84 9.91
CA ASP A 97 -29.36 -24.92 10.79
C ASP A 97 -28.11 -24.32 10.12
N LEU A 98 -27.65 -24.93 9.01
CA LEU A 98 -26.50 -24.48 8.23
C LEU A 98 -26.87 -23.50 7.11
N ALA A 99 -28.16 -23.25 6.88
CA ALA A 99 -28.63 -22.23 5.93
C ALA A 99 -27.96 -20.85 6.12
N PRO A 100 -27.90 -20.27 7.34
CA PRO A 100 -27.20 -18.99 7.54
C PRO A 100 -25.72 -19.07 7.19
N VAL A 101 -25.03 -20.17 7.53
CA VAL A 101 -23.62 -20.38 7.16
C VAL A 101 -23.45 -20.44 5.65
N GLN A 102 -24.36 -21.10 4.94
CA GLN A 102 -24.33 -21.17 3.48
C GLN A 102 -24.46 -19.78 2.84
N THR A 103 -25.31 -18.90 3.39
CA THR A 103 -25.39 -17.51 2.90
C THR A 103 -24.08 -16.76 3.08
N LEU A 104 -23.39 -16.94 4.21
CA LEU A 104 -22.08 -16.32 4.47
C LEU A 104 -20.99 -16.87 3.54
N ILE A 105 -21.03 -18.17 3.23
CA ILE A 105 -20.12 -18.79 2.25
C ILE A 105 -20.36 -18.21 0.86
N ASN A 106 -21.62 -18.07 0.43
CA ASN A 106 -21.97 -17.49 -0.86
C ASN A 106 -21.43 -16.05 -0.96
N GLN A 107 -21.61 -15.23 0.07
CA GLN A 107 -21.02 -13.88 0.12
C GLN A 107 -19.49 -13.91 0.05
N ALA A 108 -18.83 -14.83 0.76
CA ALA A 108 -17.38 -14.96 0.71
C ALA A 108 -16.89 -15.35 -0.70
N TYR A 109 -17.59 -16.26 -1.38
CA TYR A 109 -17.27 -16.66 -2.76
C TYR A 109 -17.42 -15.50 -3.74
N GLN A 110 -18.51 -14.73 -3.64
CA GLN A 110 -18.71 -13.54 -4.46
C GLN A 110 -17.55 -12.55 -4.33
N VAL A 111 -17.08 -12.28 -3.11
CA VAL A 111 -15.95 -11.35 -2.88
C VAL A 111 -14.63 -11.94 -3.39
N ILE A 112 -14.40 -13.24 -3.19
CA ILE A 112 -13.20 -13.92 -3.71
C ILE A 112 -13.13 -13.82 -5.23
N ASP A 113 -14.23 -14.10 -5.93
CA ASP A 113 -14.27 -14.08 -7.40
C ASP A 113 -14.22 -12.67 -7.97
N LYS A 114 -14.84 -11.71 -7.29
CA LYS A 114 -14.63 -10.29 -7.58
C LYS A 114 -13.17 -9.90 -7.41
N ALA A 115 -12.45 -10.42 -6.42
CA ALA A 115 -11.03 -10.11 -6.26
C ALA A 115 -10.14 -10.75 -7.34
N VAL A 116 -10.55 -11.89 -7.92
CA VAL A 116 -9.86 -12.54 -9.05
C VAL A 116 -10.07 -11.79 -10.36
N SER A 117 -11.33 -11.48 -10.70
CA SER A 117 -11.67 -10.70 -11.91
C SER A 117 -10.97 -9.33 -11.93
N ASN A 118 -10.83 -8.72 -10.75
CA ASN A 118 -10.10 -7.48 -10.55
C ASN A 118 -8.55 -7.61 -10.55
N GLY A 119 -8.00 -8.81 -10.68
CA GLY A 119 -6.56 -9.05 -10.70
C GLY A 119 -5.83 -8.91 -9.34
N VAL A 120 -6.56 -8.83 -8.22
CA VAL A 120 -5.96 -8.69 -6.89
C VAL A 120 -5.48 -10.04 -6.32
N LEU A 121 -6.20 -11.12 -6.66
CA LEU A 121 -5.84 -12.49 -6.33
C LEU A 121 -5.60 -13.31 -7.58
N HIS A 122 -4.59 -14.18 -7.54
CA HIS A 122 -4.40 -15.21 -8.56
C HIS A 122 -5.45 -16.32 -8.42
N ARG A 123 -5.86 -16.91 -9.54
CA ARG A 123 -6.87 -17.99 -9.63
C ARG A 123 -6.61 -19.15 -8.65
N ASN A 124 -5.35 -19.57 -8.52
CA ASN A 124 -4.98 -20.67 -7.63
C ASN A 124 -5.15 -20.28 -6.15
N THR A 125 -4.86 -19.03 -5.80
CA THR A 125 -5.05 -18.54 -4.43
C THR A 125 -6.54 -18.47 -4.08
N ALA A 126 -7.39 -18.06 -5.02
CA ALA A 126 -8.83 -18.10 -4.85
C ALA A 126 -9.35 -19.54 -4.70
N ALA A 127 -8.91 -20.47 -5.56
CA ALA A 127 -9.27 -21.88 -5.47
C ALA A 127 -8.92 -22.48 -4.10
N ARG A 128 -7.70 -22.22 -3.58
CA ARG A 128 -7.31 -22.66 -2.23
C ARG A 128 -8.20 -22.07 -1.13
N ARG A 129 -8.60 -20.80 -1.24
CA ARG A 129 -9.49 -20.16 -0.26
C ARG A 129 -10.89 -20.77 -0.28
N LYS A 130 -11.44 -21.06 -1.46
CA LYS A 130 -12.74 -21.75 -1.61
C LYS A 130 -12.67 -23.17 -1.06
N ALA A 131 -11.65 -23.92 -1.43
CA ALA A 131 -11.43 -25.28 -0.93
C ALA A 131 -11.34 -25.31 0.60
N ARG A 132 -10.67 -24.33 1.22
CA ARG A 132 -10.60 -24.21 2.69
C ARG A 132 -11.98 -24.01 3.34
N LEU A 133 -12.84 -23.15 2.77
CA LEU A 133 -14.19 -22.93 3.30
C LEU A 133 -15.07 -24.17 3.13
N ALA A 134 -15.00 -24.82 1.96
CA ALA A 134 -15.73 -26.06 1.69
C ALA A 134 -15.31 -27.19 2.63
N ALA A 135 -13.99 -27.36 2.83
CA ALA A 135 -13.45 -28.36 3.76
C ALA A 135 -13.90 -28.10 5.20
N ALA A 136 -13.90 -26.83 5.65
CA ALA A 136 -14.35 -26.50 6.99
C ALA A 136 -15.84 -26.83 7.21
N ARG A 137 -16.71 -26.51 6.25
CA ARG A 137 -18.13 -26.91 6.29
C ARG A 137 -18.28 -28.44 6.31
N ARG A 138 -17.57 -29.15 5.43
CA ARG A 138 -17.59 -30.62 5.36
C ARG A 138 -17.17 -31.26 6.69
N ASN A 139 -16.15 -30.73 7.35
CA ASN A 139 -15.68 -31.28 8.63
C ASN A 139 -16.73 -31.14 9.73
N VAL A 140 -17.48 -30.03 9.77
CA VAL A 140 -18.59 -29.87 10.72
C VAL A 140 -19.71 -30.87 10.45
N LEU A 141 -20.04 -31.12 9.18
CA LEU A 141 -21.04 -32.13 8.80
C LEU A 141 -20.63 -33.56 9.22
N ILE A 142 -19.35 -33.91 9.04
CA ILE A 142 -18.81 -35.20 9.47
C ILE A 142 -18.86 -35.31 11.00
N ALA A 143 -18.46 -34.25 11.72
CA ALA A 143 -18.51 -34.23 13.19
C ALA A 143 -19.93 -34.36 13.74
N ALA A 144 -20.91 -33.80 13.04
CA ALA A 144 -22.33 -33.95 13.36
C ALA A 144 -22.92 -35.31 12.96
N GLY A 145 -22.17 -36.17 12.24
CA GLY A 145 -22.64 -37.47 11.75
C GLY A 145 -23.63 -37.39 10.59
N LEU A 146 -23.85 -36.20 10.02
CA LEU A 146 -24.81 -35.97 8.93
C LEU A 146 -24.25 -36.34 7.55
N TYR A 147 -22.93 -36.50 7.43
CA TYR A 147 -22.27 -36.84 6.17
C TYR A 147 -21.16 -37.87 6.37
N THR A 148 -21.29 -39.00 5.70
CA THR A 148 -20.24 -40.02 5.59
C THR A 148 -19.72 -40.04 4.16
N PRO A 149 -18.47 -39.64 3.90
CA PRO A 149 -17.93 -39.72 2.56
C PRO A 149 -17.77 -41.18 2.11
N ALA A 150 -18.16 -41.48 0.88
CA ALA A 150 -17.86 -42.76 0.26
C ALA A 150 -16.32 -42.95 0.20
N PRO A 151 -15.81 -44.19 0.41
CA PRO A 151 -14.39 -44.46 0.31
C PRO A 151 -13.90 -44.14 -1.10
N ALA A 152 -12.76 -43.46 -1.20
CA ALA A 152 -12.15 -43.15 -2.48
C ALA A 152 -11.80 -44.48 -3.19
N SER A 153 -12.49 -44.78 -4.29
CA SER A 153 -12.11 -45.86 -5.19
C SER A 153 -10.71 -45.55 -5.73
N ALA A 154 -9.76 -46.44 -5.41
CA ALA A 154 -8.35 -46.33 -5.77
C ALA A 154 -8.13 -46.30 -7.29
#